data_AF-A0A2M7R1I9-F1
#
_entry.id   AF-A0A2M7R1I9-F1
#
_cell.length_a   1.000
_cell.length_b   1.000
_cell.length_c   1.000
_cell.angle_alpha   90.00
_cell.angle_beta   90.00
_cell.angle_gamma   90.00
#
_symmetry.space_group_name_H-M   'P 1'
#
loop_
_entity.id
_entity.type
_entity.pdbx_description
1 polymer ?
#
loop_
_entity_poly.entity_id
_entity_poly.type
_entity_poly.pdbx_seq_one_letter_code
_entity_poly.pdbx_strand_id
1 'polypeptide(L)'
;MHRNIWFYLSKGSHLLRLLRPPHRHIRPDILGGEDDDGAVVISIDLASLYSSTAKLGDLDSYTQKAKELAGEGNDVVLTGAAPVWLYLKIAHALHGKAKSLVYRSPVTGDVVIFDHSPFGQMVQ
;
A
#
# COMPACT_ATOMS: atom_id res chain seq x y z
N MET A 1 27.26 54.59 4.24
CA MET A 1 26.43 55.75 4.62
C MET A 1 24.97 55.35 4.51
N HIS A 2 24.23 55.40 5.63
CA HIS A 2 22.80 55.75 5.78
C HIS A 2 21.75 54.94 4.95
N ARG A 3 20.62 54.42 5.44
CA ARG A 3 19.85 54.51 6.70
C ARG A 3 18.58 53.62 6.57
N ASN A 4 18.12 53.06 7.70
CA ASN A 4 16.72 52.94 8.22
C ASN A 4 15.60 52.31 7.35
N ILE A 5 14.97 51.18 7.69
CA ILE A 5 14.04 50.80 8.79
C ILE A 5 12.70 51.59 8.88
N TRP A 6 11.56 50.91 8.62
CA TRP A 6 10.38 50.65 9.52
C TRP A 6 8.97 50.64 8.85
N PHE A 7 8.24 49.55 9.15
CA PHE A 7 6.79 49.33 9.38
C PHE A 7 5.67 49.76 8.40
N TYR A 8 4.81 48.78 8.07
CA TYR A 8 3.38 48.89 8.42
C TYR A 8 2.84 47.55 8.93
N LEU A 9 2.31 47.56 10.15
CA LEU A 9 1.54 46.50 10.79
C LEU A 9 0.06 46.78 10.45
N SER A 10 -0.65 45.85 9.82
CA SER A 10 -2.12 45.83 9.85
C SER A 10 -2.62 44.46 10.27
N LYS A 11 -3.59 44.52 11.17
CA LYS A 11 -4.14 43.47 12.00
C LYS A 11 -5.02 42.51 11.19
N GLY A 12 -5.09 41.26 11.63
CA GLY A 12 -6.37 40.53 11.61
C GLY A 12 -6.37 39.19 10.87
N SER A 13 -6.55 38.13 11.67
CA SER A 13 -7.41 36.98 11.39
C SER A 13 -6.88 35.84 10.52
N HIS A 14 -6.47 34.78 11.23
CA HIS A 14 -6.86 33.39 11.03
C HIS A 14 -7.20 32.97 9.59
N LEU A 15 -6.27 32.28 8.92
CA LEU A 15 -6.45 30.97 8.27
C LEU A 15 -5.23 30.71 7.37
N LEU A 16 -4.18 30.08 7.89
CA LEU A 16 -3.20 29.36 7.06
C LEU A 16 -2.41 28.42 7.97
N ARG A 17 -3.09 27.33 8.36
CA ARG A 17 -2.46 26.20 9.04
C ARG A 17 -3.08 24.88 8.60
N LEU A 18 -3.13 24.64 7.30
CA LEU A 18 -3.41 23.35 6.67
C LEU A 18 -2.54 23.42 5.41
N LEU A 19 -1.45 22.66 5.26
CA LEU A 19 -1.40 21.21 5.16
C LEU A 19 0.00 20.76 5.62
N ARG A 20 0.10 20.00 6.71
CA ARG A 20 1.19 19.03 6.85
C ARG A 20 0.55 17.67 6.65
N PRO A 21 0.95 16.87 5.65
CA PRO A 21 0.50 15.50 5.56
C PRO A 21 1.00 14.74 6.81
N PRO A 22 0.24 13.75 7.32
CA PRO A 22 0.70 12.94 8.43
C PRO A 22 1.90 12.13 7.98
N HIS A 23 3.04 12.32 8.65
CA HIS A 23 4.20 11.43 8.52
C HIS A 23 3.80 10.05 9.05
N ARG A 24 3.47 9.12 8.16
CA ARG A 24 3.24 7.71 8.54
C ARG A 24 4.61 7.05 8.71
N HIS A 25 5.11 7.07 9.95
CA HIS A 25 6.26 6.27 10.35
C HIS A 25 5.81 4.82 10.52
N ILE A 26 6.36 3.90 9.71
CA ILE A 26 6.24 2.47 10.01
C ILE A 26 7.19 2.19 11.17
N ARG A 27 6.64 2.01 12.39
CA ARG A 27 7.40 1.56 13.56
C ARG A 27 7.42 0.02 13.60
N PRO A 28 8.57 -0.62 13.83
CA PRO A 28 8.68 -2.07 13.80
C PRO A 28 8.34 -2.76 15.13
N ASP A 29 7.83 -2.06 16.14
CA ASP A 29 7.70 -2.61 17.48
C ASP A 29 6.51 -2.08 18.30
N ILE A 30 5.82 -3.03 18.93
CA ILE A 30 4.96 -2.95 20.13
C ILE A 30 3.45 -3.19 19.91
N LEU A 31 3.01 -4.20 20.67
CA LEU A 31 1.67 -4.65 21.01
C LEU A 31 0.68 -3.50 21.27
N GLY A 32 -0.45 -3.54 20.55
CA GLY A 32 -1.72 -2.91 20.95
C GLY A 32 -1.72 -1.39 21.07
N GLY A 33 -2.03 -0.70 19.98
CA GLY A 33 -2.39 0.72 19.94
C GLY A 33 -3.37 0.96 18.81
N GLU A 34 -4.59 1.37 19.16
CA GLU A 34 -5.66 1.75 18.23
C GLU A 34 -5.39 3.17 17.69
N ASP A 35 -4.53 3.24 16.70
CA ASP A 35 -4.33 4.42 15.87
C ASP A 35 -4.23 4.00 14.40
N ASP A 36 -5.39 3.63 13.83
CA ASP A 36 -5.50 3.26 12.42
C ASP A 36 -6.70 3.93 11.75
N ASP A 37 -6.46 4.54 10.60
CA ASP A 37 -7.48 4.93 9.63
C ASP A 37 -8.12 3.68 8.98
N GLY A 38 -8.57 2.71 9.78
CA GLY A 38 -9.28 1.48 9.39
C GLY A 38 -8.77 0.75 8.14
N ALA A 39 -7.47 0.85 7.82
CA ALA A 39 -6.93 0.43 6.55
C ALA A 39 -6.60 -1.06 6.61
N VAL A 40 -7.52 -1.90 6.15
CA VAL A 40 -7.35 -3.34 6.13
C VAL A 40 -6.26 -3.74 5.13
N VAL A 41 -5.16 -4.29 5.65
CA VAL A 41 -4.09 -4.89 4.83
C VAL A 41 -4.27 -6.41 4.79
N ILE A 42 -4.43 -6.96 3.60
CA ILE A 42 -4.60 -8.40 3.37
C ILE A 42 -3.32 -9.00 2.83
N SER A 43 -2.77 -10.00 3.53
CA SER A 43 -1.61 -10.76 3.06
C SER A 43 -2.04 -12.10 2.46
N ILE A 44 -1.64 -12.35 1.20
CA ILE A 44 -1.93 -13.58 0.47
C ILE A 44 -0.63 -14.31 0.16
N ASP A 45 -0.46 -15.50 0.77
CA ASP A 45 0.61 -16.42 0.42
C ASP A 45 0.20 -17.27 -0.80
N LEU A 46 0.82 -17.03 -1.95
CA LEU A 46 0.51 -17.73 -3.19
C LEU A 46 0.84 -19.23 -3.14
N ALA A 47 1.78 -19.65 -2.28
CA ALA A 47 2.12 -21.06 -2.11
C ALA A 47 0.93 -21.85 -1.52
N SER A 48 0.02 -21.19 -0.80
CA SER A 48 -1.18 -21.82 -0.23
C SER A 48 -2.28 -22.11 -1.26
N LEU A 49 -2.18 -21.56 -2.47
CA LEU A 49 -3.22 -21.70 -3.51
C LEU A 49 -3.17 -23.05 -4.23
N TYR A 50 -2.05 -23.78 -4.11
CA TYR A 50 -1.78 -25.07 -4.72
C TYR A 50 -1.02 -25.99 -3.74
N SER A 51 -0.94 -27.28 -4.04
CA SER A 51 -0.34 -28.27 -3.11
C SER A 51 1.15 -28.51 -3.31
N SER A 52 1.61 -28.63 -4.56
CA SER A 52 3.01 -28.94 -4.87
C SER A 52 3.55 -28.10 -6.01
N THR A 53 3.00 -28.27 -7.21
CA THR A 53 3.35 -27.50 -8.40
C THR A 53 2.10 -26.85 -8.95
N ALA A 54 2.12 -25.51 -9.06
CA ALA A 54 1.04 -24.77 -9.68
C ALA A 54 0.86 -25.20 -11.14
N LYS A 55 -0.38 -25.45 -11.54
CA LYS A 55 -0.71 -25.89 -12.91
C LYS A 55 -1.41 -24.78 -13.68
N LEU A 56 -1.00 -24.58 -14.93
CA LEU A 56 -1.66 -23.63 -15.84
C LEU A 56 -3.15 -23.96 -16.07
N GLY A 57 -3.53 -25.24 -16.04
CA GLY A 57 -4.94 -25.64 -16.16
C GLY A 57 -5.85 -25.20 -15.00
N ASP A 58 -5.26 -24.87 -13.84
CA ASP A 58 -5.98 -24.47 -12.64
C ASP A 58 -5.95 -22.94 -12.44
N LEU A 59 -5.46 -22.19 -13.43
CA LEU A 59 -5.20 -20.74 -13.35
C LEU A 59 -6.43 -19.93 -12.91
N ASP A 60 -7.60 -20.29 -13.42
CA ASP A 60 -8.86 -19.63 -13.09
C ASP A 60 -9.23 -19.86 -11.62
N SER A 61 -9.00 -21.07 -11.10
CA SER A 61 -9.24 -21.40 -9.68
C SER A 61 -8.34 -20.58 -8.77
N TYR A 62 -7.03 -20.50 -9.07
CA TYR A 62 -6.11 -19.68 -8.28
C TYR A 62 -6.48 -18.21 -8.31
N THR A 63 -6.89 -17.72 -9.48
CA THR A 63 -7.31 -16.33 -9.68
C THR A 63 -8.56 -16.01 -8.87
N GLN A 64 -9.56 -16.89 -8.86
CA GLN A 64 -10.78 -16.68 -8.08
C GLN A 64 -10.51 -16.68 -6.58
N LYS A 65 -9.74 -17.66 -6.07
CA LYS A 65 -9.32 -17.70 -4.67
C LYS A 65 -8.58 -16.42 -4.26
N ALA A 66 -7.66 -15.94 -5.09
CA ALA A 66 -6.93 -14.71 -4.79
C ALA A 66 -7.84 -13.48 -4.74
N LYS A 67 -8.84 -13.39 -5.65
CA LYS A 67 -9.86 -12.34 -5.61
C LYS A 67 -10.71 -12.41 -4.34
N GLU A 68 -11.18 -13.59 -3.96
CA GLU A 68 -11.98 -13.79 -2.76
C GLU A 68 -11.22 -13.39 -1.50
N LEU A 69 -9.96 -13.81 -1.38
CA LEU A 69 -9.08 -13.45 -0.27
C LEU A 69 -8.81 -11.95 -0.23
N ALA A 70 -8.55 -11.32 -1.38
CA ALA A 70 -8.25 -9.89 -1.46
C ALA A 70 -9.42 -9.00 -1.00
N GLY A 71 -10.67 -9.44 -1.18
CA GLY A 71 -11.84 -8.59 -0.97
C GLY A 71 -11.87 -7.41 -1.96
N GLU A 72 -12.61 -6.35 -1.61
CA GLU A 72 -12.76 -5.14 -2.44
C GLU A 72 -12.13 -3.93 -1.75
N GLY A 73 -11.30 -3.17 -2.47
CA GLY A 73 -10.73 -1.90 -2.00
C GLY A 73 -9.66 -2.01 -0.91
N ASN A 74 -9.21 -3.21 -0.57
CA ASN A 74 -8.15 -3.42 0.44
C ASN A 74 -6.75 -3.15 -0.14
N ASP A 75 -5.81 -2.88 0.76
CA ASP A 75 -4.38 -2.89 0.44
C ASP A 75 -3.89 -4.34 0.52
N VAL A 76 -3.30 -4.87 -0.56
CA VAL A 76 -2.99 -6.30 -0.68
C VAL A 76 -1.48 -6.53 -0.77
N VAL A 77 -0.99 -7.54 -0.06
CA VAL A 77 0.41 -7.99 -0.12
C VAL A 77 0.44 -9.43 -0.64
N LEU A 78 1.14 -9.66 -1.75
CA LEU A 78 1.45 -10.99 -2.28
C LEU A 78 2.80 -11.46 -1.77
N THR A 79 2.86 -12.71 -1.32
CA THR A 79 4.09 -13.35 -0.84
C THR A 79 4.08 -14.85 -1.18
N GLY A 80 5.13 -15.56 -0.77
CA GLY A 80 5.24 -17.01 -0.91
C GLY A 80 5.99 -17.46 -2.16
N ALA A 81 6.44 -18.71 -2.14
CA ALA A 81 7.04 -19.32 -3.31
C ALA A 81 5.95 -19.61 -4.34
N ALA A 82 6.02 -19.00 -5.52
CA ALA A 82 5.15 -19.29 -6.65
C ALA A 82 5.84 -18.97 -7.99
N PRO A 83 5.42 -19.61 -9.09
CA PRO A 83 5.95 -19.27 -10.41
C PRO A 83 5.67 -17.82 -10.79
N VAL A 84 6.58 -17.19 -11.53
CA VAL A 84 6.45 -15.79 -11.97
C VAL A 84 5.13 -15.55 -12.72
N TRP A 85 4.71 -16.49 -13.57
CA TRP A 85 3.45 -16.37 -14.32
C TRP A 85 2.22 -16.30 -13.41
N LEU A 86 2.25 -16.93 -12.22
CA LEU A 86 1.13 -16.91 -11.28
C LEU A 86 1.02 -15.54 -10.61
N TYR A 87 2.16 -14.98 -10.20
CA TYR A 87 2.24 -13.60 -9.71
C TYR A 87 1.68 -12.60 -10.73
N LEU A 88 2.11 -12.70 -11.99
CA LEU A 88 1.65 -11.81 -13.06
C LEU A 88 0.14 -11.91 -13.29
N LYS A 89 -0.40 -13.14 -13.34
CA LYS A 89 -1.84 -13.34 -13.55
C LYS A 89 -2.66 -12.79 -12.38
N ILE A 90 -2.26 -13.08 -11.14
CA ILE A 90 -2.97 -12.61 -9.95
C ILE A 90 -2.88 -11.10 -9.82
N ALA A 91 -1.70 -10.51 -10.03
CA ALA A 91 -1.53 -9.06 -10.00
C ALA A 91 -2.45 -8.35 -11.00
N HIS A 92 -2.49 -8.85 -12.24
CA HIS A 92 -3.42 -8.33 -13.25
C HIS A 92 -4.89 -8.47 -12.83
N ALA A 93 -5.26 -9.61 -12.26
CA ALA A 93 -6.62 -9.89 -11.82
C ALA A 93 -7.07 -9.03 -10.61
N LEU A 94 -6.12 -8.57 -9.80
CA LEU A 94 -6.37 -7.73 -8.62
C LEU A 94 -6.30 -6.23 -8.91
N HIS A 95 -5.76 -5.79 -10.05
CA HIS A 95 -5.64 -4.36 -10.40
C HIS A 95 -6.96 -3.59 -10.39
N GLY A 96 -8.08 -4.25 -10.72
CA GLY A 96 -9.41 -3.64 -10.66
C GLY A 96 -10.16 -3.86 -9.35
N LYS A 97 -9.53 -4.48 -8.35
CA LYS A 97 -10.20 -5.02 -7.14
C LYS A 97 -9.54 -4.53 -5.85
N ALA A 98 -8.21 -4.53 -5.80
CA ALA A 98 -7.44 -3.99 -4.69
C ALA A 98 -7.18 -2.49 -4.88
N LYS A 99 -7.05 -1.76 -3.78
CA LYS A 99 -6.66 -0.34 -3.77
C LYS A 99 -5.18 -0.17 -4.06
N SER A 100 -4.35 -1.04 -3.48
CA SER A 100 -2.92 -1.13 -3.75
C SER A 100 -2.49 -2.59 -3.72
N LEU A 101 -1.38 -2.88 -4.39
CA LEU A 101 -0.79 -4.21 -4.42
C LEU A 101 0.72 -4.13 -4.25
N VAL A 102 1.23 -4.89 -3.30
CA VAL A 102 2.65 -5.01 -2.98
C VAL A 102 3.09 -6.46 -3.16
N TYR A 103 4.27 -6.67 -3.72
CA TYR A 103 4.98 -7.95 -3.65
C TYR A 103 5.99 -7.90 -2.50
N ARG A 104 5.89 -8.85 -1.56
CA ARG A 104 6.83 -9.01 -0.44
C ARG A 104 7.83 -10.12 -0.76
N SER A 105 9.07 -9.73 -0.96
CA SER A 105 10.20 -10.64 -1.16
C SER A 105 11.03 -10.76 0.12
N PRO A 106 11.50 -11.98 0.49
CA PRO A 106 12.43 -12.14 1.60
C PRO A 106 13.81 -11.52 1.31
N VAL A 107 14.11 -11.18 0.05
CA VAL A 107 15.42 -10.64 -0.36
C VAL A 107 15.36 -9.11 -0.51
N THR A 108 14.34 -8.60 -1.19
CA THR A 108 14.25 -7.17 -1.54
C THR A 108 13.27 -6.40 -0.66
N GLY A 109 12.55 -7.07 0.24
CA GLY A 109 11.45 -6.47 0.98
C GLY A 109 10.24 -6.18 0.09
N ASP A 110 9.52 -5.12 0.42
CA ASP A 110 8.27 -4.75 -0.23
C ASP A 110 8.51 -3.96 -1.52
N VAL A 111 7.92 -4.43 -2.61
CA VAL A 111 7.94 -3.80 -3.92
C VAL A 111 6.51 -3.48 -4.33
N VAL A 112 6.18 -2.20 -4.47
CA VAL A 112 4.86 -1.77 -4.94
C VAL A 112 4.67 -2.19 -6.40
N ILE A 113 3.59 -2.92 -6.67
CA ILE A 113 3.17 -3.26 -8.04
C ILE A 113 2.28 -2.16 -8.59
N PHE A 114 1.27 -1.73 -7.82
CA PHE A 114 0.45 -0.56 -8.11
C PHE A 114 -0.09 0.07 -6.82
N ASP A 115 -0.40 1.36 -6.90
CA ASP A 115 -1.07 2.11 -5.84
C ASP A 115 -2.05 3.10 -6.49
N HIS A 116 -3.34 2.95 -6.20
CA HIS A 116 -4.39 3.86 -6.67
C HIS A 116 -4.74 4.95 -5.64
N SER A 117 -3.96 5.07 -4.57
CA SER A 117 -4.09 6.19 -3.63
C SER A 117 -3.78 7.51 -4.35
N PRO A 118 -4.71 8.48 -4.33
CA PRO A 118 -4.50 9.78 -4.98
C PRO A 118 -3.36 10.60 -4.36
N PHE A 119 -2.89 10.21 -3.18
CA PHE A 119 -1.81 10.89 -2.46
C PHE A 119 -0.46 10.19 -2.60
N GLY A 120 -0.41 8.97 -3.17
CA GLY A 120 0.78 8.12 -3.29
C GLY A 120 1.42 7.76 -1.93
N GLN A 121 2.19 6.67 -1.86
CA GLN A 121 3.14 6.51 -0.75
C GLN A 121 4.25 7.55 -0.89
N MET A 122 4.37 8.46 0.09
CA MET A 122 5.55 9.31 0.20
C MET A 122 6.77 8.41 0.40
N VAL A 123 7.54 8.23 -0.68
CA VAL A 123 8.79 7.48 -0.71
C VAL A 123 9.72 8.07 0.36
N GLN A 124 10.15 7.24 1.32
CA GLN A 124 11.21 7.58 2.28
C GLN A 124 12.59 7.41 1.64
#